data_AF-I4HS19-F1
#
_entry.id   AF-I4HS19-F1
#
_cell.length_a   1.000
_cell.length_b   1.000
_cell.length_c   1.000
_cell.angle_alpha   90.00
_cell.angle_beta   90.00
_cell.angle_gamma   90.00
#
_symmetry.space_group_name_H-M   'P 1'
#
loop_
_entity.id
_entity.type
_entity.pdbx_description
1 polymer ?
#
loop_
_entity_poly.entity_id
_entity_poly.type
_entity_poly.pdbx_seq_one_letter_code
_entity_poly.pdbx_strand_id
1 'polypeptide(L)'
;MASIKTIKQYLSKFTLLKVLYIIYSTLKQQYGLSLNWLRGLFDIILFSNEYRVFQANNDNNNFELNMGSWLPCLTDKTEFTPVDPVYFLQDTWAASKIFQLKPEHHYDVGSSVKTIGIISQFVPVTMIDIRPIDIELKNLYFQEGSVLDLPFEDNSIESLSSREHLIYASK
;
A
#
# COMPACT_ATOMS: atom_id res chain seq x y z
N MET A 1 -3.03 26.71 6.19
CA MET A 1 -3.66 25.91 5.12
C MET A 1 -4.24 26.75 3.96
N ALA A 2 -4.74 27.98 4.20
CA ALA A 2 -5.26 28.87 3.14
C ALA A 2 -4.21 29.27 2.07
N SER A 3 -2.96 29.52 2.48
CA SER A 3 -1.86 29.95 1.57
C SER A 3 -1.52 28.94 0.47
N ILE A 4 -1.54 27.64 0.77
CA ILE A 4 -1.20 26.58 -0.21
C ILE A 4 -2.27 26.48 -1.32
N LYS A 5 -3.55 26.65 -0.97
CA LYS A 5 -4.65 26.67 -1.95
C LYS A 5 -4.52 27.86 -2.91
N THR A 6 -4.16 29.04 -2.39
CA THR A 6 -3.95 30.25 -3.20
C THR A 6 -2.78 30.10 -4.18
N ILE A 7 -1.68 29.48 -3.75
CA ILE A 7 -0.51 29.24 -4.61
C ILE A 7 -0.84 28.26 -5.73
N LYS A 8 -1.52 27.14 -5.45
CA LYS A 8 -1.96 26.19 -6.49
C LYS A 8 -2.86 26.84 -7.54
N GLN A 9 -3.79 27.71 -7.10
CA GLN A 9 -4.71 28.44 -7.97
C GLN A 9 -4.02 29.55 -8.79
N TYR A 10 -2.89 30.08 -8.31
CA TYR A 10 -2.06 31.03 -9.05
C TYR A 10 -1.17 30.34 -10.08
N LEU A 11 -0.54 29.21 -9.70
CA LEU A 11 0.29 28.40 -10.59
C LEU A 11 -0.51 27.82 -11.76
N SER A 12 -1.81 27.54 -11.59
CA SER A 12 -2.67 27.07 -12.69
C SER A 12 -2.87 28.09 -13.81
N LYS A 13 -2.55 29.37 -13.59
CA LYS A 13 -2.61 30.42 -14.63
C LYS A 13 -1.40 30.42 -15.56
N PHE A 14 -0.29 29.82 -15.14
CA PHE A 14 0.98 29.84 -15.88
C PHE A 14 1.55 28.43 -15.99
N THR A 15 1.36 27.81 -17.16
CA THR A 15 1.79 26.42 -17.43
C THR A 15 3.26 26.18 -17.11
N LEU A 16 4.14 27.12 -17.45
CA LEU A 16 5.58 27.01 -17.16
C LEU A 16 5.88 26.93 -15.66
N LEU A 17 5.30 27.83 -14.86
CA LEU A 17 5.49 27.84 -13.40
C LEU A 17 4.93 26.56 -12.77
N LYS A 18 3.81 26.07 -13.28
CA LYS A 18 3.22 24.78 -12.85
C LYS A 18 4.16 23.61 -13.14
N VAL A 19 4.74 23.55 -14.34
CA VAL A 19 5.70 22.50 -14.73
C VAL A 19 6.97 22.55 -13.87
N LEU A 20 7.53 23.74 -13.67
CA LEU A 20 8.71 23.93 -12.79
C LEU A 20 8.41 23.49 -11.35
N TYR A 21 7.22 23.84 -10.84
CA TYR A 21 6.78 23.39 -9.53
C TYR A 21 6.64 21.86 -9.46
N ILE A 22 6.04 21.23 -10.48
CA ILE A 22 5.92 19.77 -10.58
C ILE A 22 7.30 19.13 -10.51
N ILE A 23 8.24 19.55 -11.38
CA ILE A 23 9.62 19.03 -11.41
C ILE A 23 10.28 19.18 -10.04
N TYR A 24 10.25 20.37 -9.45
CA TYR A 24 10.80 20.60 -8.12
C TYR A 24 10.18 19.67 -7.07
N SER A 25 8.85 19.56 -7.06
CA SER A 25 8.13 18.73 -6.08
C SER A 25 8.45 17.24 -6.24
N THR A 26 8.56 16.75 -7.48
CA THR A 26 8.93 15.37 -7.79
C THR A 26 10.35 15.06 -7.35
N LEU A 27 11.32 15.94 -7.69
CA LEU A 27 12.72 15.74 -7.30
C LEU A 27 12.86 15.70 -5.79
N LYS A 28 12.22 16.65 -5.08
CA LYS A 28 12.22 16.68 -3.63
C LYS A 28 11.61 15.42 -3.01
N GLN A 29 10.50 14.91 -3.59
CA GLN A 29 9.80 13.74 -3.07
C GLN A 29 10.56 12.43 -3.31
N GLN A 30 11.10 12.22 -4.52
CA GLN A 30 11.67 10.93 -4.93
C GLN A 30 13.19 10.84 -4.70
N TYR A 31 13.92 11.96 -4.73
CA TYR A 31 15.38 12.00 -4.57
C TYR A 31 15.84 12.73 -3.28
N GLY A 32 14.93 13.44 -2.60
CA GLY A 32 15.26 14.27 -1.45
C GLY A 32 15.97 15.57 -1.84
N LEU A 33 16.74 16.14 -0.92
CA LEU A 33 17.56 17.35 -1.12
C LEU A 33 19.07 17.07 -1.08
N SER A 34 19.46 15.80 -1.15
CA SER A 34 20.87 15.39 -1.24
C SER A 34 21.40 15.51 -2.67
N LEU A 35 22.68 15.21 -2.90
CA LEU A 35 23.33 15.19 -4.23
C LEU A 35 22.59 14.34 -5.27
N ASN A 36 21.74 13.40 -4.85
CA ASN A 36 20.89 12.59 -5.72
C ASN A 36 19.89 13.41 -6.54
N TRP A 37 19.61 14.67 -6.16
CA TRP A 37 18.78 15.58 -6.95
C TRP A 37 19.33 15.83 -8.36
N LEU A 38 20.67 15.79 -8.55
CA LEU A 38 21.30 15.91 -9.87
C LEU A 38 20.94 14.73 -10.77
N ARG A 39 20.93 13.51 -10.21
CA ARG A 39 20.46 12.31 -10.92
C ARG A 39 19.00 12.47 -11.33
N GLY A 40 18.15 12.95 -10.42
CA GLY A 40 16.75 13.20 -10.74
C GLY A 40 16.56 14.20 -11.90
N LEU A 41 17.43 15.20 -12.07
CA LEU A 41 17.38 16.08 -13.24
C LEU A 41 17.64 15.32 -14.55
N PHE A 42 18.56 14.36 -14.57
CA PHE A 42 18.75 13.46 -15.72
C PHE A 42 17.52 12.59 -15.94
N ASP A 43 16.92 12.05 -14.88
CA ASP A 43 15.73 11.21 -14.98
C ASP A 43 14.51 11.98 -15.50
N ILE A 44 14.40 13.29 -15.22
CA ILE A 44 13.40 14.17 -15.83
C ILE A 44 13.58 14.28 -17.35
N ILE A 45 14.83 14.33 -17.83
CA ILE A 45 15.13 14.35 -19.27
C ILE A 45 14.71 13.02 -19.90
N LEU A 46 15.03 11.90 -19.26
CA LEU A 46 14.62 10.56 -19.72
C LEU A 46 13.10 10.42 -19.76
N PHE A 47 12.41 10.82 -18.69
CA PHE A 47 10.95 10.86 -18.62
C PHE A 47 10.36 11.72 -19.76
N SER A 48 10.95 12.88 -20.04
CA SER A 48 10.49 13.76 -21.14
C SER A 48 10.63 13.11 -22.51
N ASN A 49 11.64 12.25 -22.70
CA ASN A 49 11.81 11.48 -23.93
C ASN A 49 10.75 10.38 -24.04
N GLU A 50 10.55 9.61 -22.97
CA GLU A 50 9.53 8.55 -22.91
C GLU A 50 8.12 9.13 -23.09
N TYR A 51 7.85 10.29 -22.49
CA TYR A 51 6.58 11.01 -22.64
C TYR A 51 6.33 11.45 -24.10
N ARG A 52 7.35 11.89 -24.83
CA ARG A 52 7.21 12.22 -26.26
C ARG A 52 6.88 10.99 -27.10
N VAL A 53 7.48 9.84 -26.79
CA VAL A 53 7.14 8.56 -27.43
C VAL A 53 5.70 8.17 -27.12
N PHE A 54 5.26 8.33 -25.86
CA PHE A 54 3.88 8.07 -25.45
C PHE A 54 2.88 8.99 -26.17
N GLN A 55 3.21 10.29 -26.30
CA GLN A 55 2.40 11.25 -27.06
C GLN A 55 2.25 10.84 -28.53
N ALA A 56 3.33 10.41 -29.17
CA ALA A 56 3.32 9.98 -30.56
C ALA A 56 2.45 8.73 -30.80
N ASN A 57 2.30 7.87 -29.79
CA ASN A 57 1.49 6.65 -29.86
C ASN A 57 0.05 6.83 -29.34
N ASN A 58 -0.36 8.05 -28.96
CA ASN A 58 -1.70 8.34 -28.43
C ASN A 58 -2.73 8.58 -29.56
N ASP A 59 -2.83 7.65 -30.52
CA ASP A 59 -3.55 7.83 -31.78
C ASP A 59 -5.05 8.09 -31.63
N ASN A 60 -5.65 7.64 -30.52
CA ASN A 60 -7.09 7.75 -30.27
C ASN A 60 -7.48 8.92 -29.34
N ASN A 61 -6.52 9.74 -28.87
CA ASN A 61 -6.76 10.82 -27.92
C ASN A 61 -7.55 10.40 -26.65
N ASN A 62 -7.51 9.12 -26.27
CA ASN A 62 -8.18 8.61 -25.08
C ASN A 62 -7.62 9.21 -23.79
N PHE A 63 -6.42 9.78 -23.85
CA PHE A 63 -5.76 10.47 -22.75
C PHE A 63 -5.47 11.92 -23.12
N GLU A 64 -5.87 12.85 -22.26
CA GLU A 64 -5.46 14.25 -22.37
C GLU A 64 -4.01 14.40 -21.91
N LEU A 65 -3.11 14.71 -22.85
CA LEU A 65 -1.68 14.82 -22.58
C LEU A 65 -1.28 16.29 -22.43
N ASN A 66 -1.23 16.75 -21.19
CA ASN A 66 -0.81 18.10 -20.82
C ASN A 66 0.38 18.06 -19.85
N MET A 67 1.41 18.87 -20.12
CA MET A 67 2.58 18.99 -19.24
C MET A 67 2.23 19.51 -17.84
N GLY A 68 1.18 20.33 -17.73
CA GLY A 68 0.65 20.80 -16.46
C GLY A 68 -0.04 19.73 -15.62
N SER A 69 -0.22 18.51 -16.14
CA SER A 69 -0.81 17.36 -15.44
C SER A 69 0.21 16.24 -15.23
N TRP A 70 1.51 16.51 -15.44
CA TRP A 70 2.56 15.54 -15.21
C TRP A 70 2.59 15.04 -13.76
N LEU A 71 2.71 13.72 -13.62
CA LEU A 71 3.00 12.99 -12.38
C LEU A 71 4.19 12.06 -12.65
N PRO A 72 5.43 12.58 -12.75
CA PRO A 72 6.57 11.76 -13.13
C PRO A 72 6.92 10.77 -12.00
N CYS A 73 7.00 9.49 -12.34
CA CYS A 73 7.42 8.40 -11.45
C CYS A 73 8.84 7.95 -11.82
N LEU A 74 9.84 8.79 -11.51
CA LEU A 74 11.20 8.65 -12.02
C LEU A 74 11.96 7.45 -11.42
N THR A 75 11.51 6.96 -10.26
CA THR A 75 12.15 5.87 -9.52
C THR A 75 11.44 4.52 -9.69
N ASP A 76 10.30 4.48 -10.38
CA ASP A 76 9.48 3.26 -10.49
C ASP A 76 10.07 2.22 -11.46
N LYS A 77 11.01 2.65 -12.32
CA LYS A 77 11.73 1.78 -13.25
C LYS A 77 12.81 0.98 -12.53
N THR A 78 12.39 0.01 -11.73
CA THR A 78 13.27 -0.91 -11.00
C THR A 78 13.44 -2.24 -11.75
N GLU A 79 14.59 -2.90 -11.57
CA GLU A 79 14.81 -4.25 -12.14
C GLU A 79 13.96 -5.33 -11.44
N PHE A 80 13.74 -5.15 -10.13
CA PHE A 80 12.94 -6.04 -9.30
C PHE A 80 11.85 -5.27 -8.56
N THR A 81 10.72 -5.93 -8.31
CA THR A 81 9.69 -5.40 -7.43
C THR A 81 10.15 -5.51 -5.98
N PRO A 82 10.19 -4.43 -5.19
CA PRO A 82 10.53 -4.51 -3.78
C PRO A 82 9.46 -5.30 -3.02
N VAL A 83 9.90 -6.22 -2.17
CA VAL A 83 9.06 -7.04 -1.30
C VAL A 83 9.65 -7.00 0.10
N ASP A 84 8.82 -6.93 1.13
CA ASP A 84 9.24 -7.24 2.51
C ASP A 84 9.25 -8.76 2.67
N PRO A 85 10.43 -9.42 2.66
CA PRO A 85 10.48 -10.87 2.62
C PRO A 85 9.96 -11.52 3.89
N VAL A 86 10.08 -10.86 5.05
CA VAL A 86 9.69 -11.44 6.34
C VAL A 86 8.18 -11.56 6.42
N TYR A 87 7.46 -10.44 6.21
CA TYR A 87 5.99 -10.49 6.22
C TYR A 87 5.45 -11.32 5.06
N PHE A 88 6.06 -11.24 3.87
CA PHE A 88 5.57 -12.01 2.72
C PHE A 88 5.64 -13.53 2.98
N LEU A 89 6.79 -14.03 3.46
CA LEU A 89 6.95 -15.45 3.75
C LEU A 89 6.10 -15.90 4.95
N GLN A 90 6.01 -15.07 5.98
CA GLN A 90 5.17 -15.36 7.15
C GLN A 90 3.69 -15.45 6.79
N ASP A 91 3.16 -14.44 6.10
CA ASP A 91 1.74 -14.35 5.75
C ASP A 91 1.34 -15.50 4.82
N THR A 92 2.19 -15.85 3.87
CA THR A 92 1.94 -16.97 2.95
C THR A 92 2.03 -18.32 3.64
N TRP A 93 2.97 -18.51 4.57
CA TRP A 93 3.03 -19.72 5.41
C TRP A 93 1.79 -19.86 6.28
N ALA A 94 1.36 -18.78 6.94
CA ALA A 94 0.22 -18.79 7.84
C ALA A 94 -1.09 -19.09 7.10
N ALA A 95 -1.34 -18.39 5.99
CA ALA A 95 -2.49 -18.65 5.13
C ALA A 95 -2.50 -20.11 4.64
N SER A 96 -1.35 -20.64 4.22
CA SER A 96 -1.23 -22.05 3.80
C SER A 96 -1.64 -23.03 4.90
N LYS A 97 -1.23 -22.78 6.16
CA LYS A 97 -1.63 -23.62 7.30
C LYS A 97 -3.12 -23.54 7.59
N ILE A 98 -3.68 -22.34 7.64
CA ILE A 98 -5.12 -22.14 7.90
C ILE A 98 -5.97 -22.81 6.81
N PHE A 99 -5.58 -22.67 5.54
CA PHE A 99 -6.31 -23.30 4.42
C PHE A 99 -6.17 -24.82 4.36
N GLN A 100 -5.09 -25.39 4.90
CA GLN A 100 -4.94 -26.84 5.06
C GLN A 100 -5.80 -27.37 6.19
N LEU A 101 -5.82 -26.66 7.33
CA LEU A 101 -6.58 -27.05 8.52
C LEU A 101 -8.10 -26.87 8.32
N LYS A 102 -8.50 -25.83 7.58
CA LYS A 102 -9.91 -25.47 7.32
C LYS A 102 -10.74 -25.43 8.61
N PRO A 103 -10.34 -24.62 9.61
CA PRO A 103 -11.12 -24.50 10.83
C PRO A 103 -12.50 -23.93 10.49
N GLU A 104 -13.51 -24.23 11.32
CA GLU A 104 -14.84 -23.66 11.16
C GLU A 104 -14.80 -22.13 11.35
N HIS A 105 -13.95 -21.66 12.26
CA HIS A 105 -13.66 -20.26 12.50
C HIS A 105 -12.23 -20.09 13.01
N HIS A 106 -11.54 -19.03 12.58
CA HIS A 106 -10.18 -18.71 12.98
C HIS A 106 -10.13 -17.36 13.73
N TYR A 107 -9.23 -17.25 14.69
CA TYR A 107 -9.00 -16.01 15.43
C TYR A 107 -7.56 -15.55 15.18
N ASP A 108 -7.36 -14.29 14.84
CA ASP A 108 -6.02 -13.73 14.62
C ASP A 108 -5.78 -12.53 15.53
N VAL A 109 -4.60 -12.47 16.17
CA VAL A 109 -4.21 -11.37 17.06
C VAL A 109 -3.11 -10.53 16.42
N GLY A 110 -3.46 -9.30 16.02
CA GLY A 110 -2.55 -8.23 15.64
C GLY A 110 -1.88 -8.38 14.28
N SER A 111 -2.35 -9.27 13.39
CA SER A 111 -1.83 -9.34 12.03
C SER A 111 -2.41 -8.26 11.12
N SER A 112 -1.82 -8.12 9.93
CA SER A 112 -2.26 -7.15 8.94
C SER A 112 -3.69 -7.41 8.46
N VAL A 113 -4.53 -6.36 8.47
CA VAL A 113 -5.91 -6.39 7.90
C VAL A 113 -5.92 -6.93 6.47
N LYS A 114 -4.89 -6.62 5.67
CA LYS A 114 -4.78 -7.10 4.29
C LYS A 114 -4.70 -8.63 4.25
N THR A 115 -3.85 -9.21 5.08
CA THR A 115 -3.59 -10.65 5.12
C THR A 115 -4.81 -11.38 5.65
N ILE A 116 -5.38 -10.89 6.75
CA ILE A 116 -6.57 -11.48 7.36
C ILE A 116 -7.80 -11.34 6.46
N GLY A 117 -7.96 -10.23 5.75
CA GLY A 117 -9.03 -10.05 4.76
C GLY A 117 -8.92 -11.00 3.57
N ILE A 118 -7.69 -11.38 3.15
CA ILE A 118 -7.49 -12.41 2.11
C ILE A 118 -7.86 -13.79 2.66
N ILE A 119 -7.40 -14.12 3.87
CA ILE A 119 -7.71 -15.41 4.52
C ILE A 119 -9.22 -15.55 4.74
N SER A 120 -9.90 -14.45 5.11
CA SER A 120 -11.33 -14.43 5.41
C SER A 120 -12.21 -14.84 4.22
N GLN A 121 -11.70 -14.74 2.99
CA GLN A 121 -12.42 -15.16 1.79
C GLN A 121 -12.66 -16.68 1.73
N PHE A 122 -11.88 -17.46 2.48
CA PHE A 122 -11.95 -18.92 2.46
C PHE A 122 -12.26 -19.54 3.83
N VAL A 123 -11.99 -18.84 4.93
CA VAL A 123 -12.21 -19.28 6.30
C VAL A 123 -12.76 -18.12 7.11
N PRO A 124 -13.87 -18.23 7.87
CA PRO A 124 -14.30 -17.16 8.77
C PRO A 124 -13.21 -16.75 9.75
N VAL A 125 -12.89 -15.45 9.84
CA VAL A 125 -11.85 -14.94 10.74
C VAL A 125 -12.37 -13.81 11.63
N THR A 126 -12.12 -13.90 12.93
CA THR A 126 -12.18 -12.76 13.84
C THR A 126 -10.78 -12.17 14.02
N MET A 127 -10.60 -10.92 13.62
CA MET A 127 -9.38 -10.16 13.85
C MET A 127 -9.47 -9.44 15.21
N ILE A 128 -8.45 -9.63 16.04
CA ILE A 128 -8.25 -8.95 17.32
C ILE A 128 -7.08 -7.97 17.18
N ASP A 129 -7.34 -6.68 17.29
CA ASP A 129 -6.32 -5.63 17.34
C ASP A 129 -6.80 -4.54 18.29
N ILE A 130 -5.86 -3.78 18.85
CA ILE A 130 -6.14 -2.59 19.66
C ILE A 130 -6.66 -1.42 18.81
N ARG A 131 -6.56 -1.50 17.49
CA ARG A 131 -7.00 -0.47 16.54
C ARG A 131 -8.21 -0.97 15.76
N PRO A 132 -9.37 -0.30 15.86
CA PRO A 132 -10.55 -0.66 15.08
C PRO A 132 -10.31 -0.48 13.58
N ILE A 133 -10.93 -1.35 12.79
CA ILE A 133 -10.96 -1.28 11.33
C ILE A 133 -12.32 -0.78 10.86
N ASP A 134 -12.32 0.15 9.91
CA ASP A 134 -13.53 0.69 9.29
C ASP A 134 -13.71 0.06 7.90
N ILE A 135 -13.99 -1.26 7.90
CA ILE A 135 -14.22 -2.03 6.68
C ILE A 135 -15.19 -3.18 6.96
N GLU A 136 -16.20 -3.32 6.10
CA GLU A 136 -17.08 -4.48 6.08
C GLU A 136 -16.60 -5.45 4.99
N LEU A 137 -16.32 -6.69 5.39
CA LEU A 137 -15.93 -7.75 4.47
C LEU A 137 -16.57 -9.05 4.92
N LYS A 138 -17.17 -9.77 3.97
CA LYS A 138 -17.80 -11.06 4.26
C LYS A 138 -16.78 -11.98 4.97
N ASN A 139 -17.26 -12.66 6.03
CA ASN A 139 -16.48 -13.60 6.85
C ASN A 139 -15.30 -12.98 7.61
N LEU A 140 -15.14 -11.64 7.59
CA LEU A 140 -14.19 -10.93 8.44
C LEU A 140 -14.97 -10.24 9.56
N TYR A 141 -14.62 -10.59 10.80
CA TYR A 141 -15.15 -9.97 11.99
C TYR A 141 -14.02 -9.23 12.70
N PHE A 142 -14.38 -8.18 13.45
CA PHE A 142 -13.42 -7.42 14.22
C PHE A 142 -13.83 -7.39 15.69
N GLN A 143 -12.84 -7.55 16.57
CA GLN A 143 -13.01 -7.39 18.01
C GLN A 143 -11.83 -6.58 18.56
N GLU A 144 -12.12 -5.47 19.22
CA GLU A 144 -11.07 -4.69 19.88
C GLU A 144 -10.52 -5.49 21.07
N GLY A 145 -9.20 -5.63 21.15
CA GLY A 145 -8.57 -6.41 22.22
C GLY A 145 -7.05 -6.30 22.25
N SER A 146 -6.48 -6.59 23.41
CA SER A 146 -5.03 -6.62 23.64
C SER A 146 -4.56 -8.07 23.80
N VAL A 147 -3.37 -8.38 23.30
CA VAL A 147 -2.74 -9.70 23.55
C VAL A 147 -2.50 -9.97 25.05
N LEU A 148 -2.45 -8.91 25.87
CA LEU A 148 -2.29 -9.02 27.32
C LEU A 148 -3.60 -9.34 28.05
N ASP A 149 -4.74 -9.18 27.39
CA ASP A 149 -6.07 -9.35 27.95
C ASP A 149 -7.03 -9.72 26.81
N LEU A 150 -6.94 -10.97 26.37
CA LEU A 150 -7.77 -11.47 25.28
C LEU A 150 -9.20 -11.69 25.78
N PRO A 151 -10.23 -11.29 25.01
CA PRO A 151 -11.62 -11.37 25.42
C PRO A 151 -12.22 -12.78 25.24
N PHE A 152 -11.48 -13.82 25.62
CA PHE A 152 -11.84 -15.23 25.46
C PHE A 152 -11.47 -16.01 26.71
N GLU A 153 -12.20 -17.10 26.97
CA GLU A 153 -11.87 -18.02 28.06
C GLU A 153 -10.64 -18.87 27.71
N ASP A 154 -9.92 -19.33 28.73
CA ASP A 154 -8.76 -20.21 28.56
C ASP A 154 -9.14 -21.48 27.78
N ASN A 155 -8.34 -21.84 26.78
CA ASN A 155 -8.52 -23.03 25.93
C ASN A 155 -9.89 -23.11 25.20
N SER A 156 -10.57 -21.97 24.98
CA SER A 156 -11.87 -21.93 24.29
C SER A 156 -11.77 -21.80 22.76
N ILE A 157 -10.60 -21.44 22.24
CA ILE A 157 -10.39 -21.21 20.80
C ILE A 157 -9.68 -22.41 20.17
N GLU A 158 -10.33 -23.01 19.16
CA GLU A 158 -9.79 -24.14 18.40
C GLU A 158 -8.66 -23.71 17.46
N SER A 159 -8.78 -22.55 16.82
CA SER A 159 -7.82 -22.05 15.83
C SER A 159 -7.44 -20.59 16.07
N LEU A 160 -6.16 -20.36 16.40
CA LEU A 160 -5.62 -19.05 16.77
C LEU A 160 -4.30 -18.78 16.03
N SER A 161 -4.14 -17.59 15.47
CA SER A 161 -2.86 -17.04 15.01
C SER A 161 -2.46 -15.75 15.72
N SER A 162 -1.17 -15.43 15.67
CA SER A 162 -0.63 -14.13 16.09
C SER A 162 0.49 -13.71 15.16
N ARG A 163 0.67 -12.38 15.02
CA ARG A 163 1.65 -11.72 14.14
C ARG A 163 3.09 -12.27 14.22
N GLU A 164 3.49 -12.97 15.27
CA GLU A 164 4.86 -13.44 15.48
C GLU A 164 4.98 -14.99 15.57
N HIS A 165 4.08 -15.77 14.94
CA HIS A 165 4.24 -17.19 14.52
C HIS A 165 3.35 -18.27 15.13
N LEU A 166 2.59 -18.02 16.20
CA LEU A 166 1.83 -19.11 16.82
C LEU A 166 0.53 -19.39 16.07
N ILE A 167 0.51 -20.41 15.21
CA ILE A 167 -0.73 -21.03 14.73
C ILE A 167 -1.02 -22.23 15.63
N TYR A 168 -1.93 -22.04 16.59
CA TYR A 168 -2.48 -23.14 17.37
C TYR A 168 -3.75 -23.62 16.68
N ALA A 169 -3.79 -24.91 16.35
CA ALA A 169 -5.00 -25.58 15.90
C ALA A 169 -5.13 -26.87 16.70
N SER A 170 -5.95 -26.88 17.75
CA SER A 170 -6.29 -28.13 18.43
C SER A 170 -7.26 -28.89 17.54
N LYS A 171 -6.91 -30.14 17.20
CA LYS A 171 -7.88 -31.08 16.66
C LYS A 171 -8.79 -31.61 17.76
#